data_AF-D6PJH7-F1
#
_entry.id   AF-D6PJH7-F1
#
_cell.length_a   1.000
_cell.length_b   1.000
_cell.length_c   1.000
_cell.angle_alpha   90.00
_cell.angle_beta   90.00
_cell.angle_gamma   90.00
#
_symmetry.space_group_name_H-M   'P 1'
#
loop_
_entity.id
_entity.type
_entity.pdbx_description
1 polymer ?
#
loop_
_entity_poly.entity_id
_entity_poly.type
_entity_poly.pdbx_seq_one_letter_code
_entity_poly.pdbx_strand_id
1 'polypeptide(L)'
;MVKKYPGNEHVGAFGCDSYDISGTVDNKGSKGSLHGLTKFSMENTPPNHFFLEYVARPQTAEMFFEDVLMACVFYGMPLLCENNKPRLLYYFKRRGYRGFSMNRPDKIWNKLSTAEKEIGGIPNSSEDIRQAHAAAIETYIQKYIGLKEDHTYGDMYFNRTLTDWSGFDINNRTKYDATISSGLAIMACNKNLYKPVADKKNIKISFGLSKYNNKGVTSQIINK
;
A
#
# COMPACT_ATOMS: atom_id res chain seq x y z
N MET A 1 15.97 17.84 13.35
CA MET A 1 16.21 16.85 12.27
C MET A 1 15.33 17.21 11.07
N VAL A 2 15.92 17.35 9.88
CA VAL A 2 15.18 17.57 8.63
C VAL A 2 14.45 16.27 8.29
N LYS A 3 13.13 16.34 8.08
CA LYS A 3 12.33 15.18 7.67
C LYS A 3 12.53 14.93 6.17
N LYS A 4 12.96 13.73 5.81
CA LYS A 4 13.12 13.29 4.40
C LYS A 4 11.85 12.61 3.91
N TYR A 5 11.51 12.85 2.64
CA TYR A 5 10.31 12.37 1.99
C TYR A 5 10.64 11.75 0.62
N PRO A 6 9.84 10.76 0.16
CA PRO A 6 9.99 10.18 -1.16
C PRO A 6 9.62 11.20 -2.25
N GLY A 7 10.44 11.33 -3.28
CA GLY A 7 10.16 12.20 -4.44
C GLY A 7 9.27 11.55 -5.50
N ASN A 8 9.26 10.22 -5.56
CA ASN A 8 8.63 9.42 -6.61
C ASN A 8 7.42 8.64 -6.11
N GLU A 9 6.69 9.15 -5.10
CA GLU A 9 5.48 8.47 -4.59
C GLU A 9 4.35 8.33 -5.63
N HIS A 10 4.41 9.12 -6.71
CA HIS A 10 3.48 9.06 -7.82
C HIS A 10 3.83 7.95 -8.83
N VAL A 11 5.08 7.47 -8.83
CA VAL A 11 5.59 6.43 -9.75
C VAL A 11 5.35 5.02 -9.21
N GLY A 12 5.53 4.81 -7.91
CA GLY A 12 5.46 3.48 -7.32
C GLY A 12 5.58 3.47 -5.80
N ALA A 13 5.67 2.28 -5.24
CA ALA A 13 5.86 2.05 -3.81
C ALA A 13 6.51 0.68 -3.54
N PHE A 14 7.05 0.55 -2.33
CA PHE A 14 7.56 -0.71 -1.80
C PHE A 14 6.58 -1.34 -0.81
N GLY A 15 6.57 -2.67 -0.78
CA GLY A 15 5.98 -3.46 0.28
C GLY A 15 7.05 -4.28 0.99
N CYS A 16 7.01 -4.35 2.32
CA CYS A 16 7.99 -5.11 3.09
C CYS A 16 7.34 -5.95 4.20
N ASP A 17 7.77 -7.21 4.29
CA ASP A 17 7.61 -8.05 5.48
C ASP A 17 8.98 -8.17 6.15
N SER A 18 9.08 -7.61 7.35
CA SER A 18 10.34 -7.50 8.09
C SER A 18 10.44 -8.55 9.20
N TYR A 19 11.61 -8.65 9.84
CA TYR A 19 11.82 -9.48 11.01
C TYR A 19 12.64 -8.72 12.06
N ASP A 20 12.31 -8.93 13.33
CA ASP A 20 12.96 -8.21 14.43
C ASP A 20 14.13 -8.99 15.05
N ILE A 21 14.12 -10.32 15.00
CA ILE A 21 15.11 -11.15 15.70
C ILE A 21 16.16 -11.62 14.69
N SER A 22 17.45 -11.38 14.99
CA SER A 22 18.56 -11.77 14.09
C SER A 22 18.89 -13.27 14.20
N GLY A 23 18.99 -13.82 15.41
CA GLY A 23 19.22 -15.26 15.63
C GLY A 23 17.92 -16.08 15.63
N THR A 24 17.91 -17.22 14.95
CA THR A 24 16.93 -18.28 15.22
C THR A 24 17.66 -19.50 15.78
N VAL A 25 17.04 -20.15 16.77
CA VAL A 25 17.64 -21.31 17.46
C VAL A 25 17.82 -22.50 16.49
N ASP A 26 17.06 -22.53 15.39
CA ASP A 26 17.00 -23.66 14.46
C ASP A 26 17.34 -23.33 12.99
N ASN A 27 17.92 -22.17 12.66
CA ASN A 27 18.15 -21.71 11.26
C ASN A 27 16.89 -21.67 10.34
N LYS A 28 15.68 -21.87 10.90
CA LYS A 28 14.39 -21.91 10.20
C LYS A 28 13.56 -20.64 10.40
N GLY A 29 14.21 -19.48 10.51
CA GLY A 29 13.49 -18.21 10.60
C GLY A 29 12.91 -17.79 9.25
N SER A 30 11.72 -17.19 9.23
CA SER A 30 11.19 -16.56 8.00
C SER A 30 12.16 -15.46 7.52
N LYS A 31 12.21 -15.25 6.21
CA LYS A 31 13.11 -14.29 5.58
C LYS A 31 12.49 -12.90 5.62
N GLY A 32 13.34 -11.87 5.59
CA GLY A 32 12.87 -10.53 5.27
C GLY A 32 12.58 -10.46 3.79
N SER A 33 11.51 -9.77 3.43
CA SER A 33 11.05 -9.66 2.06
C SER A 33 10.69 -8.22 1.72
N LEU A 34 11.11 -7.76 0.54
CA LEU A 34 10.87 -6.44 -0.01
C LEU A 34 10.53 -6.56 -1.49
N HIS A 35 9.44 -5.92 -1.90
CA HIS A 35 9.03 -5.84 -3.30
C HIS A 35 8.81 -4.39 -3.72
N GLY A 36 9.36 -4.02 -4.87
CA GLY A 36 9.11 -2.74 -5.52
C GLY A 36 8.11 -2.90 -6.66
N LEU A 37 7.05 -2.09 -6.64
CA LEU A 37 6.01 -2.08 -7.67
C LEU A 37 5.82 -0.66 -8.20
N THR A 38 5.82 -0.51 -9.52
CA THR A 38 5.37 0.73 -10.17
C THR A 38 3.85 0.75 -10.30
N LYS A 39 3.26 1.93 -10.41
CA LYS A 39 1.84 2.11 -10.71
C LYS A 39 1.68 2.95 -11.96
N PHE A 40 0.45 3.04 -12.46
CA PHE A 40 0.15 3.97 -13.53
C PHE A 40 0.54 5.41 -13.14
N SER A 41 1.41 6.01 -13.94
CA SER A 41 1.82 7.41 -13.83
C SER A 41 2.05 7.97 -15.24
N MET A 42 2.12 9.29 -15.38
CA MET A 42 2.47 9.92 -16.65
C MET A 42 3.99 9.94 -16.91
N GLU A 43 4.78 9.36 -16.01
CA GLU A 43 6.22 9.25 -16.15
C GLU A 43 6.60 8.12 -17.09
N ASN A 44 7.81 8.19 -17.65
CA ASN A 44 8.35 7.16 -18.53
C ASN A 44 8.84 5.93 -17.73
N THR A 45 7.91 5.25 -17.07
CA THR A 45 8.15 4.04 -16.28
C THR A 45 7.15 2.95 -16.65
N PRO A 46 7.54 1.66 -16.70
CA PRO A 46 6.61 0.58 -16.95
C PRO A 46 5.48 0.60 -15.91
N PRO A 47 4.20 0.68 -16.30
CA PRO A 47 3.10 0.75 -15.35
C PRO A 47 2.76 -0.62 -14.76
N ASN A 48 2.43 -0.68 -13.47
CA ASN A 48 1.99 -1.90 -12.78
C ASN A 48 3.00 -3.06 -12.95
N HIS A 49 4.27 -2.78 -12.70
CA HIS A 49 5.35 -3.71 -12.95
C HIS A 49 6.21 -3.93 -11.70
N PHE A 50 6.42 -5.19 -11.34
CA PHE A 50 7.33 -5.55 -10.26
C PHE A 50 8.77 -5.44 -10.73
N PHE A 51 9.51 -4.46 -10.20
CA PHE A 51 10.87 -4.15 -10.66
C PHE A 51 11.97 -4.58 -9.68
N LEU A 52 11.62 -4.91 -8.44
CA LEU A 52 12.57 -5.34 -7.42
C LEU A 52 11.96 -6.44 -6.55
N GLU A 53 12.69 -7.54 -6.39
CA GLU A 53 12.45 -8.58 -5.38
C GLU A 53 13.73 -8.72 -4.54
N TYR A 54 13.59 -8.55 -3.22
CA TYR A 54 14.65 -8.84 -2.26
C TYR A 54 14.10 -9.70 -1.14
N VAL A 55 14.47 -10.99 -1.14
CA VAL A 55 14.02 -11.96 -0.15
C VAL A 55 15.24 -12.68 0.44
N ALA A 56 15.65 -12.25 1.62
CA ALA A 56 16.87 -12.70 2.26
C ALA A 56 16.80 -12.58 3.80
N ARG A 57 17.75 -13.22 4.47
CA ARG A 57 17.96 -13.07 5.91
C ARG A 57 19.44 -12.80 6.19
N PRO A 58 19.90 -11.54 6.05
CA PRO A 58 21.24 -11.13 6.43
C PRO A 58 21.61 -11.48 7.87
N GLN A 59 22.91 -11.46 8.17
CA GLN A 59 23.48 -11.82 9.47
C GLN A 59 22.85 -11.02 10.63
N THR A 60 22.52 -9.75 10.40
CA THR A 60 21.80 -8.92 11.36
C THR A 60 20.54 -8.33 10.73
N ALA A 61 19.52 -8.12 11.54
CA ALA A 61 18.30 -7.43 11.09
C ALA A 61 18.59 -5.99 10.62
N GLU A 62 19.61 -5.33 11.19
CA GLU A 62 19.97 -3.97 10.81
C GLU A 62 20.57 -3.87 9.40
N MET A 63 21.27 -4.91 8.93
CA MET A 63 21.69 -4.98 7.52
C MET A 63 20.47 -5.00 6.60
N PHE A 64 19.49 -5.86 6.89
CA PHE A 64 18.24 -5.89 6.13
C PHE A 64 17.51 -4.54 6.18
N PHE A 65 17.45 -3.89 7.34
CA PHE A 65 16.81 -2.57 7.48
C PHE A 65 17.52 -1.50 6.65
N GLU A 66 18.86 -1.57 6.58
CA GLU A 66 19.64 -0.65 5.77
C GLU A 66 19.44 -0.91 4.27
N ASP A 67 19.44 -2.16 3.83
CA ASP A 67 19.15 -2.51 2.44
C ASP A 67 17.78 -1.97 1.99
N VAL A 68 16.76 -2.15 2.84
CA VAL A 68 15.41 -1.63 2.58
C VAL A 68 15.40 -0.10 2.52
N LEU A 69 16.11 0.57 3.44
CA LEU A 69 16.21 2.04 3.43
C LEU A 69 16.92 2.54 2.18
N MET A 70 18.04 1.92 1.80
CA MET A 70 18.79 2.26 0.60
C MET A 70 17.93 2.11 -0.65
N ALA A 71 17.17 1.02 -0.77
CA ALA A 71 16.23 0.85 -1.88
C ALA A 71 15.18 1.96 -1.92
N CYS A 72 14.54 2.27 -0.79
CA CYS A 72 13.53 3.34 -0.71
C CYS A 72 14.11 4.70 -1.14
N VAL A 73 15.34 5.02 -0.70
CA VAL A 73 16.02 6.28 -1.01
C VAL A 73 16.47 6.31 -2.47
N PHE A 74 17.05 5.23 -2.99
CA PHE A 74 17.54 5.14 -4.36
C PHE A 74 16.42 5.34 -5.39
N TYR A 75 15.30 4.65 -5.21
CA TYR A 75 14.15 4.80 -6.11
C TYR A 75 13.27 6.02 -5.75
N GLY A 76 13.49 6.62 -4.59
CA GLY A 76 12.71 7.76 -4.10
C GLY A 76 11.25 7.41 -3.81
N MET A 77 10.93 6.14 -3.53
CA MET A 77 9.57 5.64 -3.37
C MET A 77 9.23 5.33 -1.91
N PRO A 78 7.96 5.48 -1.50
CA PRO A 78 7.52 5.17 -0.14
C PRO A 78 7.46 3.66 0.13
N LEU A 79 7.41 3.29 1.40
CA LEU A 79 7.32 1.92 1.90
C LEU A 79 6.07 1.70 2.74
N LEU A 80 5.31 0.65 2.43
CA LEU A 80 4.30 0.07 3.31
C LEU A 80 4.84 -1.20 3.96
N CYS A 81 4.89 -1.23 5.28
CA CYS A 81 5.37 -2.36 6.07
C CYS A 81 4.39 -2.68 7.19
N GLU A 82 4.35 -3.94 7.62
CA GLU A 82 3.61 -4.33 8.82
C GLU A 82 4.18 -3.62 10.06
N ASN A 83 3.30 -3.21 10.98
CA ASN A 83 3.71 -2.50 12.20
C ASN A 83 3.84 -3.41 13.45
N ASN A 84 3.49 -4.70 13.33
CA ASN A 84 3.64 -5.67 14.44
C ASN A 84 5.12 -5.94 14.79
N LYS A 85 6.03 -5.72 13.83
CA LYS A 85 7.48 -5.84 13.97
C LYS A 85 8.12 -4.45 13.73
N PRO A 86 8.01 -3.52 14.69
CA PRO A 86 8.19 -2.09 14.40
C PRO A 86 9.65 -1.66 14.28
N ARG A 87 10.64 -2.54 14.47
CA ARG A 87 12.06 -2.11 14.50
C ARG A 87 12.51 -1.48 13.20
N LEU A 88 12.04 -1.98 12.05
CA LEU A 88 12.30 -1.36 10.75
C LEU A 88 11.75 0.07 10.68
N LEU A 89 10.51 0.28 11.14
CA LEU A 89 9.88 1.61 11.14
C LEU A 89 10.60 2.58 12.09
N TYR A 90 11.02 2.10 13.27
CA TYR A 90 11.86 2.89 14.18
C TYR A 90 13.26 3.16 13.60
N TYR A 91 13.82 2.26 12.81
CA TYR A 91 15.08 2.46 12.10
C TYR A 91 14.97 3.63 11.11
N PHE A 92 13.93 3.64 10.28
CA PHE A 92 13.61 4.76 9.38
C PHE A 92 13.44 6.07 10.14
N LYS A 93 12.64 6.06 11.22
CA LYS A 93 12.36 7.26 12.02
C LYS A 93 13.63 7.85 12.64
N ARG A 94 14.46 7.03 13.30
CA ARG A 94 15.70 7.47 13.96
C ARG A 94 16.70 8.09 12.98
N ARG A 95 16.69 7.66 11.72
CA ARG A 95 17.54 8.20 10.65
C ARG A 95 16.93 9.40 9.89
N GLY A 96 15.74 9.86 10.28
CA GLY A 96 15.07 11.01 9.66
C GLY A 96 14.23 10.68 8.41
N TYR A 97 14.00 9.40 8.13
CA TYR A 97 13.27 8.90 6.95
C TYR A 97 11.83 8.49 7.27
N ARG A 98 11.24 8.99 8.36
CA ARG A 98 9.83 8.72 8.69
C ARG A 98 8.86 9.04 7.55
N GLY A 99 9.15 10.05 6.73
CA GLY A 99 8.31 10.41 5.58
C GLY A 99 8.21 9.35 4.49
N PHE A 100 9.14 8.39 4.45
CA PHE A 100 9.09 7.25 3.53
C PHE A 100 8.12 6.17 4.01
N SER A 101 7.85 6.06 5.31
CA SER A 101 6.88 5.08 5.81
C SER A 101 5.45 5.54 5.58
N MET A 102 4.69 4.77 4.82
CA MET A 102 3.27 5.02 4.58
C MET A 102 2.47 4.71 5.83
N ASN A 103 1.40 5.47 6.05
CA ASN A 103 0.36 5.03 6.97
C ASN A 103 -0.54 4.03 6.27
N ARG A 104 -1.24 3.22 7.06
CA ARG A 104 -2.29 2.33 6.56
C ARG A 104 -3.27 3.08 5.62
N PRO A 105 -3.54 2.54 4.43
CA PRO A 105 -4.33 3.24 3.40
C PRO A 105 -5.82 3.34 3.73
N ASP A 106 -6.30 2.51 4.67
CA ASP A 106 -7.70 2.36 5.04
C ASP A 106 -8.19 3.35 6.11
N LYS A 107 -7.30 4.16 6.71
CA LYS A 107 -7.66 5.18 7.69
C LYS A 107 -7.21 6.57 7.30
N ILE A 108 -8.08 7.53 7.59
CA ILE A 108 -7.74 8.96 7.53
C ILE A 108 -6.79 9.28 8.67
N TRP A 109 -5.84 10.20 8.44
CA TRP A 109 -4.82 10.63 9.41
C TRP A 109 -5.38 10.90 10.82
N ASN A 110 -6.53 11.57 10.93
CA ASN A 110 -7.12 11.92 12.22
C ASN A 110 -7.57 10.70 13.05
N LYS A 111 -7.89 9.58 12.38
CA LYS A 111 -8.33 8.31 12.99
C LYS A 111 -7.18 7.35 13.28
N LEU A 112 -5.94 7.72 12.95
CA LEU A 112 -4.76 6.92 13.29
C LEU A 112 -4.45 7.03 14.78
N SER A 113 -3.99 5.93 15.37
CA SER A 113 -3.45 5.90 16.73
C SER A 113 -2.19 6.75 16.84
N THR A 114 -1.78 7.07 18.06
CA THR A 114 -0.52 7.79 18.33
C THR A 114 0.68 7.06 17.74
N ALA A 115 0.74 5.74 17.90
CA ALA A 115 1.80 4.90 17.32
C ALA A 115 1.76 4.92 15.78
N GLU A 116 0.58 4.75 15.16
CA GLU A 116 0.43 4.79 13.70
C GLU A 116 0.88 6.15 13.13
N LYS A 117 0.54 7.26 13.79
CA LYS A 117 1.03 8.61 13.41
C LYS A 117 2.55 8.71 13.54
N GLU A 118 3.09 8.14 14.61
CA GLU A 118 4.51 8.24 14.95
C GLU A 118 5.41 7.46 13.99
N ILE A 119 5.08 6.20 13.67
CA ILE A 119 5.95 5.29 12.92
C ILE A 119 5.39 4.84 11.57
N GLY A 120 4.08 4.93 11.36
CA GLY A 120 3.42 4.47 10.13
C GLY A 120 3.12 2.98 10.15
N GLY A 121 3.05 2.39 8.96
CA GLY A 121 2.77 0.97 8.73
C GLY A 121 1.29 0.60 8.79
N ILE A 122 1.05 -0.70 8.60
CA ILE A 122 -0.27 -1.33 8.61
C ILE A 122 -0.31 -2.48 9.62
N PRO A 123 -1.39 -2.65 10.39
CA PRO A 123 -1.51 -3.81 11.28
C PRO A 123 -1.75 -5.09 10.49
N ASN A 124 -1.23 -6.21 11.01
CA ASN A 124 -1.36 -7.53 10.38
C ASN A 124 -2.47 -8.41 11.02
N SER A 125 -3.09 -7.96 12.11
CA SER A 125 -3.98 -8.81 12.92
C SER A 125 -5.46 -8.79 12.54
N SER A 126 -5.94 -7.79 11.81
CA SER A 126 -7.36 -7.72 11.43
C SER A 126 -7.66 -8.58 10.21
N GLU A 127 -8.71 -9.39 10.30
CA GLU A 127 -9.18 -10.25 9.21
C GLU A 127 -9.47 -9.47 7.93
N ASP A 128 -10.05 -8.27 8.04
CA ASP A 128 -10.30 -7.38 6.90
C ASP A 128 -9.03 -7.04 6.11
N ILE A 129 -7.89 -6.87 6.80
CA ILE A 129 -6.60 -6.56 6.14
C ILE A 129 -6.03 -7.80 5.47
N ARG A 130 -6.19 -8.98 6.08
CA ARG A 130 -5.82 -10.27 5.46
C ARG A 130 -6.60 -10.50 4.17
N GLN A 131 -7.90 -10.27 4.19
CA GLN A 131 -8.76 -10.40 3.01
C GLN A 131 -8.41 -9.35 1.95
N ALA A 132 -8.20 -8.09 2.35
CA ALA A 132 -7.79 -7.02 1.43
C ALA A 132 -6.45 -7.32 0.76
N HIS A 133 -5.51 -7.92 1.48
CA HIS A 133 -4.21 -8.34 0.97
C HIS A 133 -4.34 -9.47 -0.06
N ALA A 134 -5.13 -10.50 0.25
CA ALA A 134 -5.42 -11.59 -0.69
C ALA A 134 -6.12 -11.09 -1.96
N ALA A 135 -7.15 -10.25 -1.80
CA ALA A 135 -7.88 -9.65 -2.92
C ALA A 135 -6.99 -8.75 -3.78
N ALA A 136 -6.02 -8.05 -3.17
CA ALA A 136 -5.05 -7.24 -3.92
C ALA A 136 -4.19 -8.09 -4.85
N ILE A 137 -3.66 -9.21 -4.34
CA ILE A 137 -2.85 -10.15 -5.12
C ILE A 137 -3.69 -10.78 -6.23
N GLU A 138 -4.88 -11.28 -5.91
CA GLU A 138 -5.79 -11.90 -6.88
C GLU A 138 -6.12 -10.94 -8.02
N THR A 139 -6.54 -9.71 -7.68
CA THR A 139 -6.86 -8.68 -8.66
C THR A 139 -5.64 -8.33 -9.53
N TYR A 140 -4.45 -8.28 -8.94
CA TYR A 140 -3.22 -8.00 -9.68
C TYR A 140 -2.90 -9.14 -10.66
N ILE A 141 -2.98 -10.39 -10.22
CA ILE A 141 -2.76 -11.56 -11.07
C ILE A 141 -3.74 -11.54 -12.25
N GLN A 142 -5.05 -11.38 -11.99
CA GLN A 142 -6.07 -11.37 -13.03
C GLN A 142 -5.87 -10.26 -14.06
N LYS A 143 -5.43 -9.07 -13.63
CA LYS A 143 -5.29 -7.91 -14.53
C LYS A 143 -3.96 -7.86 -15.28
N TYR A 144 -2.87 -8.28 -14.64
CA TYR A 144 -1.52 -7.97 -15.12
C TYR A 144 -0.64 -9.18 -15.42
N ILE A 145 -1.01 -10.39 -14.96
CA ILE A 145 -0.17 -11.60 -15.10
C ILE A 145 -0.87 -12.71 -15.86
N GLY A 146 -2.11 -13.01 -15.48
CA GLY A 146 -2.92 -14.08 -16.05
C GLY A 146 -3.35 -13.80 -17.50
N LEU A 147 -4.38 -14.52 -17.93
CA LEU A 147 -4.98 -14.31 -19.24
C LEU A 147 -5.75 -12.98 -19.25
N LYS A 148 -5.32 -12.05 -20.10
CA LYS A 148 -5.95 -10.74 -20.29
C LYS A 148 -7.15 -10.86 -21.25
N GLU A 149 -7.98 -9.81 -21.28
CA GLU A 149 -9.17 -9.72 -22.14
C GLU A 149 -8.84 -9.82 -23.63
N ASP A 150 -7.63 -9.42 -24.03
CA ASP A 150 -7.13 -9.48 -25.41
C ASP A 150 -6.51 -10.85 -25.78
N HIS A 151 -6.74 -11.87 -24.96
CA HIS A 151 -6.16 -13.22 -25.09
C HIS A 151 -4.63 -13.28 -25.03
N THR A 152 -3.97 -12.21 -24.55
CA THR A 152 -2.54 -12.23 -24.24
C THR A 152 -2.29 -12.60 -22.78
N TYR A 153 -1.06 -12.97 -22.46
CA TYR A 153 -0.63 -13.17 -21.09
C TYR A 153 0.12 -11.94 -20.57
N GLY A 154 0.02 -11.73 -19.27
CA GLY A 154 0.87 -10.80 -18.57
C GLY A 154 2.29 -11.34 -18.33
N ASP A 155 3.07 -10.56 -17.60
CA ASP A 155 4.47 -10.83 -17.31
C ASP A 155 4.76 -10.74 -15.81
N MET A 156 5.63 -11.64 -15.35
CA MET A 156 6.15 -11.63 -14.00
C MET A 156 7.54 -12.24 -14.00
N TYR A 157 8.56 -11.42 -13.77
CA TYR A 157 9.95 -11.85 -13.88
C TYR A 157 10.51 -12.54 -12.63
N PHE A 158 9.77 -12.54 -11.53
CA PHE A 158 10.21 -13.17 -10.29
C PHE A 158 9.52 -14.51 -10.04
N ASN A 159 10.19 -15.59 -10.48
CA ASN A 159 9.70 -16.97 -10.32
C ASN A 159 9.44 -17.37 -8.86
N ARG A 160 10.23 -16.85 -7.92
CA ARG A 160 10.04 -17.09 -6.49
C ARG A 160 8.67 -16.59 -6.05
N THR A 161 8.35 -15.32 -6.33
CA THR A 161 7.04 -14.73 -6.01
C THR A 161 5.90 -15.48 -6.69
N LEU A 162 6.03 -15.86 -7.98
CA LEU A 162 5.02 -16.67 -8.67
C LEU A 162 4.75 -18.00 -7.96
N THR A 163 5.82 -18.68 -7.54
CA THR A 163 5.72 -19.95 -6.82
C THR A 163 5.05 -19.73 -5.46
N ASP A 164 5.43 -18.67 -4.75
CA ASP A 164 4.86 -18.31 -3.45
C ASP A 164 3.37 -17.97 -3.53
N TRP A 165 2.93 -17.28 -4.59
CA TRP A 165 1.51 -17.02 -4.84
C TRP A 165 0.73 -18.31 -5.14
N SER A 166 1.31 -19.24 -5.91
CA SER A 166 0.63 -20.49 -6.26
C SER A 166 0.33 -21.39 -5.06
N GLY A 167 1.16 -21.32 -4.02
CA GLY A 167 0.98 -22.08 -2.79
C GLY A 167 0.27 -21.31 -1.67
N PHE A 168 -0.05 -20.03 -1.87
CA PHE A 168 -0.47 -19.15 -0.79
C PHE A 168 -1.81 -19.57 -0.17
N ASP A 169 -1.77 -19.81 1.14
CA ASP A 169 -2.96 -20.04 1.96
C ASP A 169 -3.16 -18.83 2.88
N ILE A 170 -4.32 -18.17 2.75
CA ILE A 170 -4.73 -17.02 3.57
C ILE A 170 -4.67 -17.38 5.06
N ASN A 171 -4.96 -18.63 5.42
CA ASN A 171 -4.93 -19.09 6.80
C ASN A 171 -3.52 -19.38 7.32
N ASN A 172 -2.57 -19.74 6.44
CA ASN A 172 -1.21 -20.10 6.82
C ASN A 172 -0.15 -19.25 6.11
N ARG A 173 -0.05 -17.98 6.53
CA ARG A 173 0.83 -16.96 5.93
C ARG A 173 2.32 -17.08 6.31
N THR A 174 2.67 -17.97 7.24
CA THR A 174 4.01 -18.00 7.88
C THR A 174 5.15 -18.47 6.95
N LYS A 175 4.83 -19.04 5.79
CA LYS A 175 5.82 -19.57 4.84
C LYS A 175 5.98 -18.73 3.57
N TYR A 176 5.14 -17.70 3.38
CA TYR A 176 4.98 -17.01 2.10
C TYR A 176 5.46 -15.56 2.16
N ASP A 177 6.69 -15.34 2.63
CA ASP A 177 7.26 -14.01 2.86
C ASP A 177 7.18 -13.12 1.59
N ALA A 178 7.38 -13.71 0.40
CA ALA A 178 7.31 -12.96 -0.87
C ALA A 178 5.88 -12.56 -1.22
N THR A 179 4.90 -13.39 -0.88
CA THR A 179 3.48 -13.05 -1.02
C THR A 179 3.09 -11.88 -0.11
N ILE A 180 3.58 -11.85 1.13
CA ILE A 180 3.26 -10.76 2.08
C ILE A 180 3.77 -9.41 1.56
N SER A 181 5.06 -9.32 1.26
CA SER A 181 5.67 -8.08 0.76
C SER A 181 5.12 -7.63 -0.59
N SER A 182 4.90 -8.55 -1.53
CA SER A 182 4.32 -8.21 -2.85
C SER A 182 2.89 -7.68 -2.73
N GLY A 183 2.03 -8.31 -1.92
CA GLY A 183 0.68 -7.80 -1.68
C GLY A 183 0.67 -6.45 -0.96
N LEU A 184 1.61 -6.21 -0.03
CA LEU A 184 1.79 -4.88 0.58
C LEU A 184 2.20 -3.82 -0.46
N ALA A 185 3.04 -4.17 -1.43
CA ALA A 185 3.43 -3.26 -2.51
C ALA A 185 2.22 -2.90 -3.40
N ILE A 186 1.39 -3.89 -3.73
CA ILE A 186 0.14 -3.69 -4.49
C ILE A 186 -0.81 -2.77 -3.72
N MET A 187 -1.03 -3.04 -2.42
CA MET A 187 -1.87 -2.20 -1.57
C MET A 187 -1.34 -0.76 -1.45
N ALA A 188 -0.02 -0.59 -1.34
CA ALA A 188 0.63 0.71 -1.28
C ALA A 188 0.41 1.53 -2.56
N CYS A 189 0.58 0.92 -3.72
CA CYS A 189 0.30 1.54 -5.02
C CYS A 189 -1.18 1.90 -5.18
N ASN A 190 -2.07 1.03 -4.71
CA ASN A 190 -3.52 1.15 -4.83
C ASN A 190 -4.21 1.79 -3.62
N LYS A 191 -3.50 2.64 -2.85
CA LYS A 191 -4.02 3.29 -1.62
C LYS A 191 -5.40 3.94 -1.76
N ASN A 192 -5.80 4.34 -2.97
CA ASN A 192 -7.10 4.94 -3.25
C ASN A 192 -8.27 3.95 -3.14
N LEU A 193 -8.08 2.67 -3.46
CA LEU A 193 -9.14 1.65 -3.41
C LEU A 193 -9.60 1.35 -1.98
N TYR A 194 -8.74 1.58 -1.00
CA TYR A 194 -8.98 1.26 0.40
C TYR A 194 -9.47 2.46 1.22
N LYS A 195 -9.63 3.64 0.61
CA LYS A 195 -10.05 4.84 1.34
C LYS A 195 -11.43 4.62 1.98
N PRO A 196 -11.61 4.95 3.28
CA PRO A 196 -12.82 4.63 4.04
C PRO A 196 -14.03 5.51 3.69
N VAL A 197 -13.91 6.43 2.73
CA VAL A 197 -14.97 7.37 2.38
C VAL A 197 -15.34 7.12 0.93
N ALA A 198 -16.56 6.59 0.71
CA ALA A 198 -17.18 6.63 -0.61
C ALA A 198 -17.28 8.09 -1.07
N ASP A 199 -16.86 8.38 -2.30
CA ASP A 199 -16.98 9.71 -2.87
C ASP A 199 -18.44 10.15 -2.80
N LYS A 200 -18.75 11.08 -1.88
CA LYS A 200 -20.06 11.72 -1.81
C LYS A 200 -20.22 12.55 -3.07
N LYS A 201 -20.88 12.00 -4.09
CA LYS A 201 -21.40 12.81 -5.20
C LYS A 201 -22.44 13.76 -4.61
N ASN A 202 -22.01 14.98 -4.29
CA ASN A 202 -22.92 16.07 -3.98
C ASN A 202 -23.63 16.43 -5.29
N ILE A 203 -24.74 15.74 -5.58
CA ILE A 203 -25.65 16.16 -6.63
C ILE A 203 -26.20 17.51 -6.19
N LYS A 204 -25.78 18.60 -6.84
CA LYS A 204 -26.43 19.90 -6.69
C LYS A 204 -27.82 19.77 -7.31
N ILE A 205 -28.80 19.33 -6.53
CA ILE A 205 -30.20 19.40 -6.91
C ILE A 205 -30.58 20.87 -6.85
N SER A 206 -30.73 21.52 -8.00
CA SER A 206 -31.33 22.85 -8.06
C SER A 206 -32.82 22.69 -7.80
N PHE A 207 -33.24 22.74 -6.54
CA PHE A 207 -34.65 22.96 -6.25
C PHE A 207 -35.00 24.35 -6.82
N GLY A 208 -35.86 24.38 -7.84
CA GLY A 208 -36.42 25.60 -8.41
C GLY A 208 -37.35 26.28 -7.42
N LEU A 209 -36.81 26.74 -6.29
CA LEU A 209 -37.54 27.46 -5.24
C LEU A 209 -37.84 28.87 -5.76
N SER A 210 -38.96 28.98 -6.46
CA SER A 210 -39.53 30.27 -6.87
C SER A 210 -40.12 30.98 -5.66
N LYS A 211 -39.81 32.26 -5.48
CA LYS A 211 -40.45 33.11 -4.47
C LYS A 211 -41.79 33.59 -5.03
N TYR A 212 -42.84 33.64 -4.22
CA TYR A 212 -44.16 34.11 -4.63
C TYR A 212 -44.49 35.42 -3.91
N ASN A 213 -45.18 36.34 -4.60
CA ASN A 213 -45.71 37.56 -4.01
C ASN A 213 -47.20 37.36 -3.73
N ASN A 214 -47.60 37.51 -2.46
CA ASN A 214 -48.97 37.31 -1.98
C ASN A 214 -49.68 38.64 -1.62
N LYS A 215 -49.26 39.77 -2.20
CA LYS A 215 -49.83 41.09 -1.91
C LYS A 215 -51.16 41.40 -2.64
N GLY A 216 -51.68 40.47 -3.45
CA GLY A 216 -52.91 40.63 -4.22
C GLY A 216 -53.91 39.48 -4.03
N VAL A 217 -55.03 39.52 -4.76
CA VAL A 217 -56.11 38.52 -4.71
C VAL A 217 -55.67 37.15 -5.26
N THR A 218 -54.61 37.11 -6.08
CA THR A 218 -54.02 35.87 -6.61
C THR A 218 -52.49 35.89 -6.44
N SER A 219 -51.91 34.74 -6.10
CA SER A 219 -50.47 34.58 -5.90
C SER A 219 -49.73 34.57 -7.24
N GLN A 220 -48.68 35.38 -7.37
CA GLN A 220 -47.84 35.44 -8.58
C GLN A 220 -46.40 35.03 -8.28
N ILE A 221 -45.80 34.27 -9.20
CA ILE A 221 -44.38 33.89 -9.15
C ILE A 221 -43.52 35.14 -9.36
N ILE A 222 -42.57 35.38 -8.47
CA ILE A 222 -41.53 36.39 -8.62
C ILE A 222 -40.45 35.79 -9.51
N ASN A 223 -40.57 36.00 -10.82
CA ASN A 223 -39.47 35.74 -11.75
C ASN A 223 -38.37 36.78 -11.51
N LYS A 224 -37.12 36.31 -11.47
CA LYS A 224 -35.94 37.16 -11.37
C LYS A 224 -35.55 37.67 -12.75
#